data_AF-A0A835GDE9-F1
#
_entry.id   AF-A0A835GDE9-F1
#
_cell.length_a   1.000
_cell.length_b   1.000
_cell.length_c   1.000
_cell.angle_alpha   90.00
_cell.angle_beta   90.00
_cell.angle_gamma   90.00
#
_symmetry.space_group_name_H-M   'P 1'
#
loop_
_entity.id
_entity.type
_entity.pdbx_description
1 polymer ?
#
loop_
_entity_poly.entity_id
_entity_poly.type
_entity_poly.pdbx_seq_one_letter_code
_entity_poly.pdbx_strand_id
1 'polypeptide(L)'
;MTHSVALVVAFSFLINDIHFLNDSSLLRNKHFTSSLVYLLSVCLLLRKISLIPCIITKRWPIPCLIAEIPISVIILEGFLFYFWKPIQDYLLLHSDSILVHLAEERSLDWLVCHLCCGHSNCADNFADLILKFLSFVTLFSVCFITVKHL
;
A
#
# COMPACT_ATOMS: atom_id res chain seq x y z
N MET A 1 -10.46 9.52 -17.58
CA MET A 1 -10.63 9.83 -16.14
C MET A 1 -11.24 8.62 -15.51
N THR A 2 -10.54 7.97 -14.59
CA THR A 2 -11.20 6.98 -13.73
C THR A 2 -12.19 7.72 -12.84
N HIS A 3 -13.40 7.18 -12.71
CA HIS A 3 -14.40 7.79 -11.86
C HIS A 3 -13.95 7.61 -10.42
N SER A 4 -13.74 8.70 -9.68
CA SER A 4 -13.38 8.64 -8.25
C SER A 4 -14.37 7.79 -7.45
N VAL A 5 -15.62 7.71 -7.91
CA VAL A 5 -16.64 6.79 -7.40
C VAL A 5 -16.23 5.33 -7.53
N ALA A 6 -15.70 4.90 -8.68
CA ALA A 6 -15.26 3.51 -8.89
C ALA A 6 -14.09 3.13 -7.97
N LEU A 7 -13.13 4.04 -7.77
CA LEU A 7 -12.02 3.83 -6.83
C LEU A 7 -12.50 3.79 -5.37
N VAL A 8 -13.41 4.67 -4.97
CA VAL A 8 -13.99 4.65 -3.62
C VAL A 8 -14.75 3.35 -3.39
N VAL A 9 -15.58 2.92 -4.34
CA VAL A 9 -16.32 1.66 -4.26
C VAL A 9 -15.37 0.46 -4.21
N ALA A 10 -14.34 0.43 -5.04
CA ALA A 10 -13.32 -0.62 -5.02
C ALA A 10 -12.58 -0.68 -3.68
N PHE A 11 -12.20 0.47 -3.13
CA PHE A 11 -11.55 0.58 -1.83
C PHE A 11 -12.48 0.15 -0.68
N SER A 12 -13.76 0.54 -0.74
CA SER A 12 -14.77 0.10 0.22
C SER A 12 -15.02 -1.41 0.15
N PHE A 13 -15.03 -2.02 -1.03
CA PHE A 13 -15.13 -3.48 -1.16
C PHE A 13 -13.94 -4.18 -0.51
N LEU A 14 -12.72 -3.70 -0.75
CA LEU A 14 -11.52 -4.25 -0.12
C LEU A 14 -11.53 -4.13 1.40
N ILE A 15 -11.96 -2.99 1.95
CA ILE A 15 -12.05 -2.81 3.41
C ILE A 15 -13.09 -3.74 4.04
N ASN A 16 -14.15 -4.08 3.31
CA ASN A 16 -15.21 -4.99 3.78
C ASN A 16 -14.90 -6.47 3.44
N ASP A 17 -13.63 -6.83 3.26
CA ASP A 17 -13.15 -8.19 2.97
C ASP A 17 -13.74 -8.82 1.69
N ILE A 18 -14.21 -8.01 0.74
CA ILE A 18 -14.67 -8.49 -0.57
C ILE A 18 -13.45 -8.58 -1.50
N HIS A 19 -12.90 -9.80 -1.57
CA HIS A 19 -11.72 -10.12 -2.35
C HIS A 19 -12.05 -10.88 -3.64
N PHE A 20 -11.34 -10.61 -4.73
CA PHE A 20 -11.50 -11.32 -6.02
C PHE A 20 -10.36 -12.30 -6.29
N LEU A 21 -9.12 -11.92 -5.98
CA LEU A 21 -7.93 -12.70 -6.34
C LEU A 21 -7.42 -13.61 -5.22
N ASN A 22 -7.40 -13.17 -3.95
CA ASN A 22 -6.77 -13.97 -2.90
C ASN A 22 -7.09 -13.57 -1.44
N ASP A 23 -6.67 -14.44 -0.52
CA ASP A 23 -7.06 -14.55 0.90
C ASP A 23 -6.98 -13.25 1.76
N SER A 24 -8.03 -13.03 2.55
CA SER A 24 -8.34 -11.88 3.45
C SER A 24 -7.31 -11.57 4.55
N SER A 25 -6.27 -12.39 4.69
CA SER A 25 -5.30 -12.31 5.79
C SER A 25 -4.41 -11.06 5.76
N LEU A 26 -4.34 -10.33 4.63
CA LEU A 26 -3.49 -9.14 4.48
C LEU A 26 -4.05 -7.89 5.18
N LEU A 27 -5.37 -7.67 5.12
CA LEU A 27 -6.02 -6.51 5.73
C LEU A 27 -6.40 -6.76 7.19
N ARG A 28 -6.39 -8.02 7.65
CA ARG A 28 -6.63 -8.37 9.05
C ARG A 28 -5.37 -8.36 9.92
N ASN A 29 -4.21 -8.03 9.32
CA ASN A 29 -2.91 -8.10 9.96
C ASN A 29 -2.62 -6.86 10.84
N LYS A 30 -1.69 -6.99 11.80
CA LYS A 30 -1.25 -5.95 12.76
C LYS A 30 -0.84 -4.62 12.10
N HIS A 31 -0.49 -4.65 10.81
CA HIS A 31 -0.04 -3.50 10.02
C HIS A 31 -1.13 -2.89 9.11
N PHE A 32 -2.41 -3.11 9.43
CA PHE A 32 -3.56 -2.62 8.65
C PHE A 32 -3.47 -1.14 8.25
N THR A 33 -3.06 -0.26 9.18
CA THR A 33 -2.96 1.18 8.90
C THR A 33 -1.95 1.49 7.78
N SER A 34 -0.78 0.86 7.80
CA SER A 34 0.25 1.06 6.77
C SER A 34 -0.21 0.54 5.41
N SER A 35 -0.90 -0.60 5.39
CA SER A 35 -1.51 -1.17 4.18
C SER A 35 -2.60 -0.26 3.61
N LEU A 36 -3.44 0.36 4.45
CA LEU A 36 -4.44 1.32 4.01
C LEU A 36 -3.82 2.59 3.41
N VAL A 37 -2.79 3.14 4.05
CA VAL A 37 -2.07 4.33 3.55
C VAL A 37 -1.42 4.02 2.20
N TYR A 38 -0.82 2.84 2.06
CA TYR A 38 -0.28 2.38 0.79
C TYR A 38 -1.37 2.25 -0.29
N LEU A 39 -2.48 1.57 0.01
CA LEU A 39 -3.61 1.42 -0.93
C LEU A 39 -4.20 2.77 -1.34
N LEU A 40 -4.35 3.71 -0.40
CA LEU A 40 -4.80 5.07 -0.69
C LEU A 40 -3.83 5.77 -1.66
N SER A 41 -2.53 5.57 -1.49
CA SER A 41 -1.51 6.10 -2.40
C SER A 41 -1.67 5.52 -3.81
N VAL A 42 -1.92 4.22 -3.92
CA VAL A 42 -2.21 3.56 -5.20
C VAL A 42 -3.49 4.10 -5.82
N CYS A 43 -4.57 4.29 -5.05
CA CYS A 43 -5.81 4.90 -5.51
C CYS A 43 -5.58 6.31 -6.09
N LEU A 44 -4.77 7.15 -5.43
CA LEU A 44 -4.45 8.50 -5.91
C LEU A 44 -3.69 8.47 -7.25
N LEU A 45 -2.80 7.50 -7.43
CA LEU A 45 -2.08 7.29 -8.68
C LEU A 45 -3.02 6.80 -9.79
N LEU A 46 -3.87 5.80 -9.49
CA LEU A 46 -4.88 5.29 -10.42
C LEU A 46 -5.94 6.33 -10.81
N ARG A 47 -6.21 7.31 -9.95
CA ARG A 47 -7.11 8.44 -10.28
C ARG A 47 -6.58 9.26 -11.46
N LYS A 48 -5.26 9.38 -11.61
CA LYS A 48 -4.64 10.11 -12.72
C LYS A 48 -4.48 9.27 -13.98
N ILE A 49 -4.25 7.96 -13.84
CA ILE A 49 -4.12 7.06 -15.00
C ILE A 49 -5.51 6.68 -15.51
N SER A 50 -5.80 6.94 -16.78
CA SER A 50 -7.05 6.45 -17.38
C SER A 50 -6.92 4.96 -17.65
N LEU A 51 -7.58 4.13 -16.82
CA LEU A 51 -7.63 2.68 -16.99
C LEU A 51 -8.32 2.25 -18.29
N ILE A 52 -9.30 3.04 -18.75
CA ILE A 52 -10.05 2.79 -19.98
C ILE A 52 -9.80 3.95 -20.96
N PRO A 53 -9.43 3.68 -22.22
CA PRO A 53 -9.19 4.73 -23.21
C PRO A 53 -10.48 5.52 -23.53
N CYS A 54 -10.33 6.84 -23.71
CA CYS A 54 -11.42 7.80 -23.92
C CYS A 54 -12.35 7.49 -25.11
N ILE A 55 -11.85 6.71 -26.08
CA ILE A 55 -12.58 6.34 -27.30
C ILE A 55 -13.70 5.34 -26.99
N ILE A 56 -13.45 4.42 -26.05
CA ILE A 56 -14.41 3.36 -25.68
C ILE A 56 -15.48 3.93 -24.74
N THR A 57 -15.09 4.80 -23.82
CA THR A 57 -15.99 5.43 -22.83
C THR A 57 -17.05 6.32 -23.47
N LYS A 58 -16.75 7.00 -24.58
CA LYS A 58 -17.76 7.81 -25.31
C LYS A 58 -18.87 6.97 -25.95
N ARG A 59 -18.60 5.72 -26.31
CA ARG A 59 -19.54 4.88 -27.06
C ARG A 59 -20.46 4.08 -26.13
N TRP A 60 -19.97 3.69 -24.95
CA TRP A 60 -20.72 2.88 -23.98
C TRP A 60 -20.40 3.26 -22.52
N PRO A 61 -20.98 4.34 -21.98
CA PRO A 61 -20.58 4.87 -20.67
C PRO A 61 -20.94 3.95 -19.49
N ILE A 62 -22.13 3.33 -19.50
CA ILE A 62 -22.63 2.49 -18.40
C ILE A 62 -21.80 1.20 -18.21
N PRO A 63 -21.57 0.36 -19.25
CA PRO A 63 -20.77 -0.85 -19.06
C PRO A 63 -19.29 -0.55 -18.81
N CYS A 64 -18.77 0.59 -19.27
CA CYS A 64 -17.42 1.04 -18.88
C CYS A 64 -17.34 1.26 -17.37
N LEU A 65 -18.33 1.93 -16.77
CA LEU A 65 -18.34 2.20 -15.33
C LEU A 65 -18.52 0.91 -14.50
N ILE A 66 -19.33 -0.03 -14.98
CA ILE A 66 -19.50 -1.34 -14.34
C ILE A 66 -18.22 -2.18 -14.43
N ALA A 67 -17.48 -2.11 -15.54
CA ALA A 67 -16.20 -2.82 -15.70
C ALA A 67 -15.05 -2.15 -14.94
N GLU A 68 -15.10 -0.83 -14.75
CA GLU A 68 -14.04 -0.08 -14.08
C GLU A 68 -13.90 -0.45 -12.60
N ILE A 69 -15.00 -0.76 -11.92
CA ILE A 69 -15.01 -1.19 -10.51
C ILE A 69 -14.21 -2.50 -10.32
N PRO A 70 -14.55 -3.64 -10.96
CA PRO A 70 -13.81 -4.88 -10.78
C PRO A 70 -12.36 -4.76 -11.27
N ILE A 71 -12.09 -4.01 -12.35
CA ILE A 71 -10.72 -3.74 -12.79
C ILE A 71 -9.93 -3.00 -11.70
N SER A 72 -10.52 -1.97 -11.10
CA SER A 72 -9.86 -1.21 -10.02
C SER A 72 -9.60 -2.08 -8.79
N VAL A 73 -10.54 -2.96 -8.42
CA VAL A 73 -10.33 -3.92 -7.32
C VAL A 73 -9.18 -4.87 -7.63
N ILE A 74 -9.18 -5.50 -8.81
CA ILE A 74 -8.11 -6.42 -9.26
C ILE A 74 -6.73 -5.74 -9.21
N ILE A 75 -6.63 -4.49 -9.67
CA ILE A 75 -5.38 -3.75 -9.64
C ILE A 75 -4.94 -3.48 -8.20
N LEU A 76 -5.84 -3.00 -7.33
CA LEU A 76 -5.55 -2.73 -5.93
C LEU A 76 -5.11 -4.00 -5.18
N GLU A 77 -5.79 -5.12 -5.41
CA GLU A 77 -5.39 -6.42 -4.89
C GLU A 77 -4.01 -6.84 -5.42
N GLY A 78 -3.76 -6.64 -6.70
CA GLY A 78 -2.47 -6.91 -7.30
C GLY A 78 -1.34 -6.11 -6.63
N PHE A 79 -1.54 -4.82 -6.38
CA PHE A 79 -0.57 -3.99 -5.67
C PHE A 79 -0.37 -4.42 -4.23
N LEU A 80 -1.43 -4.83 -3.54
CA LEU A 80 -1.33 -5.30 -2.16
C LEU A 80 -0.56 -6.64 -2.10
N PHE A 81 -0.88 -7.57 -3.00
CA PHE A 81 -0.35 -8.92 -2.95
C PHE A 81 1.03 -9.07 -3.59
N TYR A 82 1.28 -8.45 -4.74
CA TYR A 82 2.55 -8.61 -5.47
C TYR A 82 3.63 -7.60 -5.07
N PHE A 83 3.26 -6.46 -4.48
CA PHE A 83 4.23 -5.45 -4.07
C PHE A 83 4.29 -5.29 -2.56
N TRP A 84 3.16 -5.03 -1.91
CA TRP A 84 3.17 -4.71 -0.49
C TRP A 84 3.48 -5.92 0.40
N LYS A 85 2.82 -7.06 0.15
CA LYS A 85 3.02 -8.29 0.93
C LYS A 85 4.48 -8.77 0.92
N PRO A 86 5.18 -8.89 -0.23
CA PRO A 86 6.59 -9.30 -0.24
C PRO A 86 7.50 -8.34 0.53
N ILE A 87 7.24 -7.02 0.48
CA ILE A 87 8.00 -6.03 1.24
C ILE A 87 7.79 -6.26 2.75
N GLN A 88 6.53 -6.45 3.16
CA GLN A 88 6.18 -6.73 4.55
C GLN A 88 6.82 -8.03 5.04
N ASP A 89 6.68 -9.13 4.29
CA ASP A 89 7.24 -10.43 4.64
C ASP A 89 8.76 -10.39 4.69
N TYR A 90 9.40 -9.68 3.76
CA TYR A 90 10.85 -9.49 3.75
C TYR A 90 11.34 -8.73 4.99
N LEU A 91 10.68 -7.61 5.33
CA LEU A 91 11.04 -6.79 6.49
C LEU A 91 10.84 -7.55 7.80
N LEU A 92 9.74 -8.29 7.93
CA LEU A 92 9.50 -9.11 9.12
C LEU A 92 10.56 -10.20 9.27
N LEU A 93 10.88 -10.90 8.17
CA LEU A 93 11.86 -12.00 8.18
C LEU A 93 13.31 -11.54 8.43
N HIS A 94 13.68 -10.35 7.96
CA HIS A 94 15.06 -9.85 8.03
C HIS A 94 15.26 -8.71 9.03
N SER A 95 14.22 -8.35 9.79
CA SER A 95 14.24 -7.23 10.75
C SER A 95 15.44 -7.27 11.70
N ASP A 96 15.71 -8.42 12.32
CA ASP A 96 16.84 -8.61 13.23
C ASP A 96 18.20 -8.41 12.55
N SER A 97 18.38 -8.97 11.35
CA SER A 97 19.62 -8.84 10.57
C SER A 97 19.87 -7.38 10.17
N ILE A 98 18.81 -6.68 9.74
CA ILE A 98 18.88 -5.25 9.38
C ILE A 98 19.22 -4.40 10.61
N LEU A 99 18.61 -4.69 11.77
CA LEU A 99 18.88 -4.00 13.03
C LEU A 99 20.34 -4.15 13.46
N VAL A 100 20.89 -5.37 13.41
CA VAL A 100 22.30 -5.64 13.75
C VAL A 100 23.23 -4.88 12.81
N HIS A 101 22.97 -4.93 11.51
CA HIS A 101 23.78 -4.24 10.51
C HIS A 101 23.74 -2.70 10.67
N LEU A 102 22.59 -2.13 11.04
CA LEU A 102 22.45 -0.70 11.35
C LEU A 102 23.21 -0.29 12.62
N ALA A 103 23.25 -1.15 13.64
CA ALA A 103 24.03 -0.91 14.84
C ALA A 103 25.53 -0.92 14.52
N GLU A 104 26.01 -2.02 13.92
CA GLU A 104 27.43 -2.29 13.73
C GLU A 104 28.07 -1.42 12.65
N GLU A 105 27.42 -1.23 11.50
CA GLU A 105 28.03 -0.53 10.36
C GLU A 105 27.67 0.96 10.28
N ARG A 106 26.53 1.37 10.86
CA ARG A 106 26.05 2.77 10.78
C ARG A 106 26.08 3.49 12.12
N SER A 107 26.55 2.86 13.20
CA SER A 107 26.64 3.45 14.55
C SER A 107 25.29 4.00 15.04
N LEU A 108 24.18 3.36 14.65
CA LEU A 108 22.81 3.75 15.01
C LEU A 108 22.34 3.05 16.29
N ASP A 109 23.22 2.90 17.27
CA ASP A 109 22.93 2.22 18.55
C ASP A 109 21.76 2.87 19.30
N TRP A 110 21.60 4.20 19.14
CA TRP A 110 20.49 4.95 19.72
C TRP A 110 19.13 4.47 19.21
N LEU A 111 19.03 4.11 17.92
CA LEU A 111 17.80 3.64 17.29
C LEU A 111 17.45 2.24 17.78
N VAL A 112 18.46 1.37 17.87
CA VAL A 112 18.31 0.01 18.41
C VAL A 112 17.90 0.07 19.87
N CYS A 113 18.51 0.91 20.70
CA CYS A 113 18.06 1.04 22.08
C CYS A 113 16.66 1.67 22.17
N HIS A 114 16.31 2.65 21.34
CA HIS A 114 14.94 3.20 21.35
C HIS A 114 13.87 2.14 21.04
N LEU A 115 14.18 1.19 20.15
CA LEU A 115 13.25 0.13 19.73
C LEU A 115 13.28 -1.10 20.64
N CYS A 116 14.43 -1.45 21.21
CA CYS A 116 14.65 -2.68 21.96
C CYS A 116 14.71 -2.48 23.48
N CYS A 117 15.14 -1.31 23.99
CA CYS A 117 15.28 -1.09 25.43
C CYS A 117 13.89 -1.09 26.09
N GLY A 118 13.65 -2.08 26.96
CA GLY A 118 12.38 -2.28 27.67
C GLY A 118 11.27 -2.99 26.89
N HIS A 119 11.55 -3.49 25.68
CA HIS A 119 10.56 -4.15 24.82
C HIS A 119 11.06 -5.54 24.38
N SER A 120 10.22 -6.57 24.49
CA SER A 120 10.57 -7.94 24.06
C SER A 120 10.48 -8.16 22.54
N ASN A 121 9.75 -7.28 21.83
CA ASN A 121 9.41 -7.47 20.42
C ASN A 121 10.07 -6.39 19.54
N CYS A 122 11.39 -6.27 19.61
CA CYS A 122 12.12 -5.20 18.92
C CYS A 122 12.00 -5.30 17.39
N ALA A 123 12.15 -6.50 16.82
CA ALA A 123 11.97 -6.79 15.40
C ALA A 123 10.62 -6.32 14.85
N ASP A 124 9.52 -6.67 15.54
CA ASP A 124 8.18 -6.26 15.15
C ASP A 124 8.02 -4.73 15.15
N ASN A 125 8.55 -4.05 16.17
CA ASN A 125 8.48 -2.60 16.31
C ASN A 125 9.28 -1.90 15.20
N PHE A 126 10.46 -2.43 14.88
CA PHE A 126 11.27 -1.94 13.78
C PHE A 126 10.56 -2.12 12.44
N ALA A 127 10.06 -3.32 12.14
CA ALA A 127 9.33 -3.60 10.91
C ALA A 127 8.10 -2.69 10.77
N ASP A 128 7.35 -2.47 11.85
CA ASP A 128 6.20 -1.56 11.84
C ASP A 128 6.61 -0.10 11.53
N LEU A 129 7.70 0.38 12.12
CA LEU A 129 8.22 1.72 11.88
C LEU A 129 8.65 1.90 10.42
N ILE A 130 9.36 0.91 9.85
CA ILE A 130 9.80 0.95 8.45
C ILE A 130 8.60 0.88 7.49
N LEU A 131 7.61 0.04 7.76
CA LEU A 131 6.38 -0.04 6.95
C LEU A 131 5.60 1.29 6.96
N LYS A 132 5.48 1.92 8.13
CA LYS A 132 4.89 3.26 8.25
C LYS A 132 5.68 4.29 7.44
N PHE A 133 7.00 4.29 7.55
CA PHE A 133 7.85 5.19 6.79
C PHE A 133 7.70 4.98 5.27
N LEU A 134 7.74 3.73 4.79
CA LEU A 134 7.55 3.40 3.38
C LEU A 134 6.17 3.82 2.87
N SER A 135 5.11 3.58 3.63
CA SER A 135 3.76 4.01 3.25
C SER A 135 3.65 5.53 3.14
N PHE A 136 4.27 6.27 4.07
CA PHE A 136 4.31 7.73 4.04
C PHE A 136 5.13 8.26 2.86
N VAL A 137 6.32 7.74 2.62
CA VAL A 137 7.17 8.13 1.48
C VAL A 137 6.45 7.84 0.15
N THR A 138 5.74 6.72 0.05
CA THR A 138 4.92 6.39 -1.12
C THR A 138 3.83 7.44 -1.33
N LEU A 139 3.05 7.75 -0.27
CA LEU A 139 1.99 8.74 -0.33
C LEU A 139 2.54 10.11 -0.72
N PHE A 140 3.61 10.55 -0.06
CA PHE A 140 4.28 11.81 -0.33
C PHE A 140 4.72 11.88 -1.80
N SER A 141 5.41 10.86 -2.31
CA SER A 141 5.86 10.80 -3.70
C SER A 141 4.71 10.91 -4.69
N VAL A 142 3.62 10.19 -4.46
CA VAL A 142 2.40 10.28 -5.28
C VAL A 142 1.79 11.68 -5.22
N CYS A 143 1.71 12.29 -4.03
CA CYS A 143 1.26 13.67 -3.88
C CYS A 143 2.12 14.66 -4.67
N PHE A 144 3.46 14.53 -4.65
CA PHE A 144 4.34 15.39 -5.45
C PHE A 144 4.14 15.23 -6.96
N ILE A 145 4.01 13.98 -7.43
CA ILE A 145 3.77 13.69 -8.85
C ILE A 145 2.41 14.25 -9.29
N THR A 146 1.39 14.10 -8.45
CA THR A 146 0.04 14.57 -8.76
C THR A 146 -0.07 16.09 -8.76
N VAL A 147 0.65 16.80 -7.87
CA VAL A 147 0.72 18.27 -7.83
C VAL A 147 1.43 18.85 -9.05
N LYS A 148 2.51 18.23 -9.55
CA LYS A 148 3.24 18.72 -10.74
C LYS A 148 2.45 18.65 -12.06
N HIS A 149 1.35 17.92 -12.09
CA HIS A 149 0.50 17.73 -13.27
C HIS A 149 -0.87 18.43 -13.12
N LEU A 150 -0.91 19.56 -12.43
CA LEU A 150 -2.07 20.42 -12.24
C LEU A 150 -1.73 21.83 -12.74
#